data_AF-A0A061NJA4-F1
#
_entry.id   AF-A0A061NJA4-F1
#
_cell.length_a   1.000
_cell.length_b   1.000
_cell.length_c   1.000
_cell.angle_alpha   90.00
_cell.angle_beta   90.00
_cell.angle_gamma   90.00
#
_symmetry.space_group_name_H-M   'P 1'
#
loop_
_entity.id
_entity.type
_entity.pdbx_description
1 polymer ?
#
loop_
_entity_poly.entity_id
_entity_poly.type
_entity_poly.pdbx_seq_one_letter_code
_entity_poly.pdbx_strand_id
1 'polypeptide(L)'
;MKGIKGMMLVFVILILAWSIGSVSSEVGTDQFLVNVAEQSLISPAFIPILIFIAGGIIAFTTGTSYGTFAIMIPIAIPLAVSMDISLPLAIAAVLSGGIFGDHCSPISDTSVLSSAGAASDHIDHVNTQLPYAITAGIVGMICFFIAGITNSWWIALLTGLVLMTVVAFLLTKLWGQKIPVENQ
;
A
#
# COMPACT_ATOMS: atom_id res chain seq x y z
N MET A 1 -28.63 -6.71 9.35
CA MET A 1 -27.71 -6.82 10.51
C MET A 1 -26.46 -7.68 10.27
N LYS A 2 -26.46 -8.69 9.40
CA LYS A 2 -25.23 -9.49 9.11
C LYS A 2 -24.05 -8.64 8.61
N GLY A 3 -24.30 -7.63 7.77
CA GLY A 3 -23.26 -6.68 7.32
C GLY A 3 -22.64 -5.84 8.44
N ILE A 4 -23.45 -5.34 9.39
CA ILE A 4 -22.96 -4.58 10.56
C ILE A 4 -22.05 -5.46 11.43
N LYS A 5 -22.36 -6.75 11.59
CA LYS A 5 -21.48 -7.69 12.30
C LYS A 5 -20.12 -7.86 11.62
N GLY A 6 -20.08 -7.90 10.29
CA GLY A 6 -18.81 -7.98 9.53
C GLY A 6 -17.94 -6.73 9.66
N MET A 7 -18.56 -5.55 9.79
CA MET A 7 -17.83 -4.28 9.97
C MET A 7 -17.47 -3.96 11.43
N MET A 8 -17.96 -4.73 12.39
CA MET A 8 -17.72 -4.48 13.83
C MET A 8 -16.23 -4.49 14.16
N LEU A 9 -15.45 -5.40 13.56
CA LEU A 9 -14.00 -5.45 13.70
C LEU A 9 -13.35 -4.14 13.25
N VAL A 10 -13.72 -3.64 12.06
CA VAL A 10 -13.20 -2.39 11.50
C VAL A 10 -13.55 -1.21 12.42
N PHE A 11 -14.77 -1.14 12.95
CA PHE A 11 -15.18 -0.08 13.88
C PHE A 11 -14.34 -0.07 15.16
N VAL A 12 -14.14 -1.23 15.80
CA VAL A 12 -13.32 -1.34 17.02
C VAL A 12 -11.88 -0.92 16.74
N ILE A 13 -11.33 -1.40 15.64
CA ILE A 13 -9.97 -1.08 15.20
C ILE A 13 -9.78 0.43 14.97
N LEU A 14 -10.74 1.12 14.31
CA LEU A 14 -10.65 2.56 14.06
C LEU A 14 -10.72 3.39 15.36
N ILE A 15 -11.55 2.99 16.33
CA ILE A 15 -11.62 3.65 17.64
C ILE A 15 -10.28 3.52 18.36
N LEU A 16 -9.69 2.31 18.39
CA LEU A 16 -8.39 2.07 19.00
C LEU A 16 -7.27 2.83 18.29
N ALA A 17 -7.30 2.93 16.96
CA ALA A 17 -6.34 3.70 16.19
C ALA A 17 -6.34 5.19 16.58
N TRP A 18 -7.50 5.79 16.80
CA TRP A 18 -7.60 7.16 17.28
C TRP A 18 -7.08 7.31 18.71
N SER A 19 -7.36 6.34 19.59
CA SER A 19 -6.77 6.33 20.94
C SER A 19 -5.24 6.27 20.89
N ILE A 20 -4.66 5.40 20.06
CA ILE A 20 -3.21 5.30 19.87
C ILE A 20 -2.64 6.61 19.29
N GLY A 21 -3.30 7.22 18.31
CA GLY A 21 -2.89 8.52 17.75
C GLY A 21 -2.84 9.61 18.82
N SER A 22 -3.87 9.69 19.68
CA SER A 22 -3.92 10.66 20.79
C SER A 22 -2.78 10.43 21.79
N VAL A 23 -2.58 9.18 22.23
CA VAL A 23 -1.50 8.84 23.18
C VAL A 23 -0.13 9.10 22.55
N SER A 24 0.05 8.80 21.26
CA SER A 24 1.30 9.01 20.54
C SER A 24 1.70 10.49 20.51
N SER A 25 0.74 11.38 20.29
CA SER A 25 0.94 12.83 20.39
C SER A 25 1.25 13.28 21.82
N GLU A 26 0.60 12.69 22.83
CA GLU A 26 0.79 13.06 24.24
C GLU A 26 2.17 12.66 24.77
N VAL A 27 2.70 11.51 24.33
CA VAL A 27 4.05 11.04 24.71
C VAL A 27 5.18 11.65 23.88
N GLY A 28 4.88 12.58 22.97
CA GLY A 28 5.89 13.27 22.15
C GLY A 28 6.47 12.42 21.01
N THR A 29 5.72 11.43 20.51
CA THR A 29 6.17 10.59 19.38
C THR A 29 6.42 11.42 18.12
N ASP A 30 5.64 12.48 17.92
CA ASP A 30 5.82 13.46 16.84
C ASP A 30 7.23 14.08 16.88
N GLN A 31 7.66 14.58 18.04
CA GLN A 31 8.98 15.19 18.24
C GLN A 31 10.10 14.16 18.11
N PHE A 32 9.90 12.95 18.61
CA PHE A 32 10.87 11.85 18.42
C PHE A 32 11.08 11.56 16.93
N LEU A 33 10.00 11.46 16.16
CA LEU A 33 10.09 11.19 14.72
C LEU A 33 10.77 12.33 13.95
N VAL A 34 10.52 13.60 14.30
CA VAL A 34 11.25 14.75 13.73
C VAL A 34 12.74 14.61 14.00
N ASN A 35 13.13 14.38 15.25
CA ASN A 35 14.53 14.27 15.63
C ASN A 35 15.23 13.12 14.88
N VAL A 36 14.58 11.97 14.73
CA VAL A 36 15.11 10.84 13.95
C VAL A 36 15.20 11.18 12.46
N ALA A 37 14.20 11.84 11.90
CA ALA A 37 14.19 12.24 10.49
C ALA A 37 15.27 13.28 10.17
N GLU A 38 15.43 14.30 11.01
CA GLU A 38 16.47 15.32 10.88
C GLU A 38 17.87 14.71 11.00
N GLN A 39 18.07 13.75 11.91
CA GLN A 39 19.35 13.08 12.12
C GLN A 39 19.68 12.06 11.03
N SER A 40 18.67 11.49 10.36
CA SER A 40 18.86 10.41 9.39
C SER A 40 19.27 10.89 7.99
N LEU A 41 19.34 12.21 7.74
CA LEU A 41 19.66 12.80 6.43
C LEU A 41 18.75 12.29 5.28
N ILE A 42 17.59 11.71 5.62
CA ILE A 42 16.65 11.17 4.64
C ILE A 42 15.86 12.33 4.04
N SER A 43 15.94 12.49 2.72
CA SER A 43 15.10 13.47 2.03
C SER A 43 13.62 13.16 2.28
N PRO A 44 12.78 14.16 2.65
CA PRO A 44 11.34 13.97 2.86
C PRO A 44 10.61 13.26 1.70
N ALA A 45 11.17 13.35 0.48
CA ALA A 45 10.66 12.65 -0.70
C ALA A 45 10.62 11.11 -0.58
N PHE A 46 11.43 10.51 0.29
CA PHE A 46 11.43 9.05 0.51
C PHE A 46 10.41 8.58 1.53
N ILE A 47 9.88 9.48 2.37
CA ILE A 47 8.98 9.10 3.46
C ILE A 47 7.70 8.41 2.96
N PRO A 48 7.01 8.90 1.90
CA PRO A 48 5.85 8.18 1.35
C PRO A 48 6.19 6.75 0.89
N ILE A 49 7.41 6.53 0.39
CA ILE A 49 7.87 5.19 -0.04
C ILE A 49 8.07 4.28 1.16
N LEU A 50 8.69 4.79 2.24
CA LEU A 50 8.88 4.03 3.47
C LEU A 50 7.55 3.66 4.12
N ILE A 51 6.58 4.58 4.13
CA ILE A 51 5.22 4.35 4.60
C ILE A 51 4.55 3.25 3.75
N PHE A 52 4.68 3.33 2.42
CA PHE A 52 4.14 2.31 1.50
C PHE A 52 4.74 0.92 1.76
N ILE A 53 6.06 0.82 1.90
CA ILE A 53 6.75 -0.46 2.15
C ILE A 53 6.36 -1.03 3.51
N ALA A 54 6.35 -0.20 4.57
CA ALA A 54 5.95 -0.63 5.90
C ALA A 54 4.51 -1.14 5.91
N GLY A 55 3.59 -0.39 5.29
CA GLY A 55 2.20 -0.82 5.12
C GLY A 55 2.09 -2.12 4.32
N GLY A 56 2.85 -2.25 3.22
CA GLY A 56 2.90 -3.47 2.42
C GLY A 56 3.35 -4.70 3.19
N ILE A 57 4.40 -4.59 3.99
CA ILE A 57 4.91 -5.71 4.80
C ILE A 57 3.91 -6.10 5.87
N ILE A 58 3.32 -5.12 6.57
CA ILE A 58 2.31 -5.38 7.60
C ILE A 58 1.07 -6.04 6.97
N ALA A 59 0.58 -5.55 5.84
CA ALA A 59 -0.58 -6.12 5.17
C ALA A 59 -0.30 -7.51 4.60
N PHE A 60 0.87 -7.72 4.01
CA PHE A 60 1.26 -9.03 3.50
C PHE A 60 1.33 -10.08 4.60
N THR A 61 1.87 -9.72 5.77
CA THR A 61 2.02 -10.63 6.92
C THR A 61 0.74 -10.82 7.72
N THR A 62 -0.16 -9.84 7.74
CA THR A 62 -1.44 -9.93 8.47
C THR A 62 -2.59 -10.40 7.59
N GLY A 63 -2.48 -10.29 6.27
CA GLY A 63 -3.54 -10.61 5.30
C GLY A 63 -4.72 -9.64 5.35
N THR A 64 -4.52 -8.39 5.84
CA THR A 64 -5.62 -7.42 5.95
C THR A 64 -5.19 -6.00 5.57
N SER A 65 -5.95 -5.37 4.67
CA SER A 65 -5.81 -3.93 4.36
C SER A 65 -6.27 -3.05 5.53
N TYR A 66 -7.48 -3.29 6.06
CA TYR A 66 -8.07 -2.43 7.09
C TYR A 66 -7.33 -2.46 8.43
N GLY A 67 -6.81 -3.62 8.85
CA GLY A 67 -5.97 -3.72 10.04
C GLY A 67 -4.67 -2.93 9.86
N THR A 68 -4.07 -3.02 8.68
CA THR A 68 -2.88 -2.23 8.33
C THR A 68 -3.15 -0.73 8.35
N PHE A 69 -4.26 -0.27 7.78
CA PHE A 69 -4.61 1.16 7.81
C PHE A 69 -4.73 1.69 9.23
N ALA A 70 -5.33 0.91 10.12
CA ALA A 70 -5.51 1.32 11.49
C ALA A 70 -4.23 1.37 12.31
N ILE A 71 -3.24 0.53 11.98
CA ILE A 71 -1.90 0.61 12.55
C ILE A 71 -1.15 1.81 11.96
N MET A 72 -1.20 1.98 10.64
CA MET A 72 -0.32 2.89 9.92
C MET A 72 -0.81 4.34 9.89
N ILE A 73 -2.12 4.61 9.85
CA ILE A 73 -2.68 5.97 9.86
C ILE A 73 -2.24 6.79 11.09
N PRO A 74 -2.35 6.30 12.34
CA PRO A 74 -1.94 7.06 13.51
C PRO A 74 -0.42 7.28 13.60
N ILE A 75 0.38 6.58 12.79
CA ILE A 75 1.84 6.77 12.67
C ILE A 75 2.16 7.75 11.54
N ALA A 76 1.54 7.54 10.37
CA ALA A 76 1.80 8.30 9.15
C ALA A 76 1.30 9.75 9.24
N ILE A 77 0.18 10.01 9.93
CA ILE A 77 -0.36 11.38 10.06
C ILE A 77 0.58 12.28 10.87
N PRO A 78 0.99 11.93 12.12
CA PRO A 78 1.94 12.74 12.86
C PRO A 78 3.28 12.90 12.12
N LEU A 79 3.78 11.84 11.49
CA LEU A 79 5.01 11.88 10.69
C LEU A 79 4.90 12.86 9.51
N ALA A 80 3.76 12.87 8.81
CA ALA A 80 3.54 13.76 7.69
C ALA A 80 3.50 15.23 8.14
N VAL A 81 2.78 15.53 9.23
CA VAL A 81 2.72 16.88 9.81
C VAL A 81 4.12 17.34 10.25
N SER A 82 4.89 16.44 10.84
CA SER A 82 6.17 16.79 11.45
C SER A 82 7.29 17.01 10.42
N MET A 83 7.19 16.35 9.26
CA MET A 83 8.14 16.47 8.15
C MET A 83 7.67 17.38 7.00
N ASP A 84 6.59 18.15 7.20
CA ASP A 84 5.96 19.00 6.19
C ASP A 84 5.62 18.25 4.88
N ILE A 85 5.13 17.02 5.02
CA ILE A 85 4.67 16.19 3.91
C ILE A 85 3.17 16.37 3.77
N SER A 86 2.70 16.47 2.52
CA SER A 86 1.29 16.49 2.19
C SER A 86 0.53 15.34 2.87
N LEU A 87 -0.44 15.67 3.74
CA LEU A 87 -1.26 14.69 4.45
C LEU A 87 -1.99 13.72 3.49
N PRO A 88 -2.61 14.19 2.38
CA PRO A 88 -3.15 13.29 1.35
C PRO A 88 -2.12 12.30 0.79
N LEU A 89 -0.87 12.72 0.62
CA LEU A 89 0.20 11.86 0.09
C LEU A 89 0.58 10.75 1.08
N ALA A 90 0.72 11.09 2.36
CA ALA A 90 1.01 10.12 3.41
C ALA A 90 -0.13 9.11 3.58
N ILE A 91 -1.39 9.58 3.58
CA ILE A 91 -2.57 8.70 3.63
C ILE A 91 -2.63 7.82 2.39
N ALA A 92 -2.40 8.36 1.19
CA ALA A 92 -2.36 7.57 -0.04
C ALA A 92 -1.27 6.49 0.00
N ALA A 93 -0.10 6.77 0.59
CA ALA A 93 0.96 5.79 0.79
C ALA A 93 0.53 4.66 1.73
N VAL A 94 -0.11 4.97 2.86
CA VAL A 94 -0.66 3.96 3.78
C VAL A 94 -1.69 3.08 3.07
N LEU A 95 -2.65 3.69 2.38
CA LEU A 95 -3.73 2.97 1.71
C LEU A 95 -3.19 2.07 0.60
N SER A 96 -2.28 2.60 -0.23
CA SER A 96 -1.70 1.85 -1.34
C SER A 96 -0.81 0.71 -0.84
N GLY A 97 0.00 0.93 0.19
CA GLY A 97 0.85 -0.10 0.78
C GLY A 97 0.00 -1.23 1.40
N GLY A 98 -1.02 -0.87 2.17
CA GLY A 98 -1.90 -1.86 2.79
C GLY A 98 -2.68 -2.71 1.77
N ILE A 99 -3.18 -2.09 0.69
CA ILE A 99 -3.85 -2.83 -0.39
C ILE A 99 -2.85 -3.72 -1.13
N PHE A 100 -1.67 -3.20 -1.44
CA PHE A 100 -0.62 -3.92 -2.15
C PHE A 100 -0.24 -5.22 -1.40
N GLY A 101 0.02 -5.14 -0.09
CA GLY A 101 0.42 -6.30 0.69
C GLY A 101 -0.71 -7.33 0.86
N ASP A 102 -1.92 -6.86 1.13
CA ASP A 102 -3.11 -7.72 1.29
C ASP A 102 -3.43 -8.50 0.02
N HIS A 103 -3.36 -7.83 -1.15
CA HIS A 103 -3.67 -8.40 -2.47
C HIS A 103 -2.81 -9.63 -2.85
N CYS A 104 -1.57 -9.69 -2.36
CA CYS A 104 -0.67 -10.80 -2.64
C CYS A 104 -0.39 -11.70 -1.41
N SER A 105 -1.09 -11.49 -0.30
CA SER A 105 -0.91 -12.30 0.91
C SER A 105 -1.56 -13.69 0.75
N PRO A 106 -0.87 -14.78 1.12
CA PRO A 106 -1.44 -16.13 1.13
C PRO A 106 -2.42 -16.39 2.28
N ILE A 107 -2.58 -15.44 3.20
CA ILE A 107 -3.52 -15.59 4.32
C ILE A 107 -4.67 -14.58 4.25
N SER A 108 -4.73 -13.77 3.19
CA SER A 108 -5.79 -12.79 2.99
C SER A 108 -7.11 -13.45 2.63
N ASP A 109 -8.19 -12.98 3.26
CA ASP A 109 -9.57 -13.35 2.91
C ASP A 109 -9.85 -13.08 1.41
N THR A 110 -9.29 -12.00 0.86
CA THR A 110 -9.44 -11.64 -0.55
C THR A 110 -8.76 -12.66 -1.45
N SER A 111 -7.54 -13.09 -1.11
CA SER A 111 -6.81 -14.12 -1.85
C SER A 111 -7.52 -15.47 -1.79
N VAL A 112 -7.99 -15.87 -0.60
CA VAL A 112 -8.71 -17.14 -0.39
C VAL A 112 -10.02 -17.17 -1.17
N LEU A 113 -10.83 -16.11 -1.08
CA LEU A 113 -12.09 -16.02 -1.80
C LEU A 113 -11.89 -15.92 -3.32
N SER A 114 -10.83 -15.23 -3.77
CA SER A 114 -10.50 -15.13 -5.20
C SER A 114 -10.08 -16.47 -5.77
N SER A 115 -9.20 -17.22 -5.10
CA SER A 115 -8.78 -18.55 -5.57
C SER A 115 -9.95 -19.56 -5.55
N ALA A 116 -10.79 -19.51 -4.51
CA ALA A 116 -11.97 -20.36 -4.42
C ALA A 116 -13.00 -20.04 -5.53
N GLY A 117 -13.24 -18.75 -5.77
CA GLY A 117 -14.15 -18.29 -6.83
C GLY A 117 -13.64 -18.59 -8.24
N ALA A 118 -12.32 -18.62 -8.44
CA ALA A 118 -11.67 -18.97 -9.70
C ALA A 118 -11.49 -20.49 -9.89
N ALA A 119 -11.85 -21.31 -8.89
CA ALA A 119 -11.58 -22.75 -8.87
C ALA A 119 -10.10 -23.11 -9.14
N SER A 120 -9.17 -22.26 -8.71
CA SER A 120 -7.73 -22.46 -8.85
C SER A 120 -7.12 -22.96 -7.55
N ASP A 121 -5.95 -23.58 -7.62
CA ASP A 121 -5.15 -23.82 -6.42
C ASP A 121 -4.79 -22.47 -5.76
N HIS A 122 -4.86 -22.44 -4.43
CA HIS A 122 -4.68 -21.21 -3.66
C HIS A 122 -3.25 -20.67 -3.75
N ILE A 123 -2.26 -21.55 -3.66
CA ILE A 123 -0.86 -21.14 -3.71
C ILE A 123 -0.47 -20.76 -5.14
N ASP A 124 -0.99 -21.45 -6.14
CA ASP A 124 -0.78 -21.06 -7.54
C ASP A 124 -1.40 -19.69 -7.86
N HIS A 125 -2.59 -19.39 -7.31
CA HIS A 125 -3.18 -18.06 -7.42
C HIS A 125 -2.27 -16.98 -6.82
N VAL A 126 -1.80 -17.17 -5.58
CA VAL A 126 -0.92 -16.19 -4.93
C VAL A 126 0.39 -16.01 -5.69
N ASN A 127 1.02 -17.11 -6.12
CA ASN A 127 2.28 -17.10 -6.86
C ASN A 127 2.16 -16.40 -8.21
N THR A 128 1.02 -16.56 -8.90
CA THR A 128 0.77 -15.87 -10.17
C THR A 128 0.45 -14.40 -9.99
N GLN A 129 -0.18 -14.01 -8.88
CA GLN A 129 -0.50 -12.61 -8.58
C GLN A 129 0.73 -11.79 -8.12
N LEU A 130 1.67 -12.41 -7.40
CA LEU A 130 2.81 -11.71 -6.79
C LEU A 130 3.68 -10.94 -7.81
N PRO A 131 4.05 -11.48 -8.99
CA PRO A 131 4.79 -10.73 -10.02
C PRO A 131 4.05 -9.47 -10.50
N TYR A 132 2.73 -9.54 -10.70
CA TYR A 132 1.93 -8.37 -11.11
C TYR A 132 1.86 -7.34 -9.99
N ALA A 133 1.63 -7.80 -8.75
CA ALA A 133 1.59 -6.94 -7.57
C ALA A 133 2.92 -6.21 -7.39
N ILE A 134 4.06 -6.90 -7.43
CA ILE A 134 5.40 -6.31 -7.30
C ILE A 134 5.64 -5.28 -8.41
N THR A 135 5.27 -5.60 -9.64
CA THR A 135 5.40 -4.68 -10.77
C THR A 135 4.63 -3.37 -10.52
N ALA A 136 3.36 -3.48 -10.14
CA ALA A 136 2.53 -2.32 -9.81
C ALA A 136 3.06 -1.57 -8.56
N GLY A 137 3.55 -2.30 -7.56
CA GLY A 137 4.15 -1.74 -6.34
C GLY A 137 5.41 -0.93 -6.63
N ILE A 138 6.29 -1.40 -7.52
CA ILE A 138 7.47 -0.65 -7.95
C ILE A 138 7.08 0.64 -8.67
N VAL A 139 6.11 0.58 -9.59
CA VAL A 139 5.60 1.79 -10.25
C VAL A 139 4.96 2.74 -9.24
N GLY A 140 4.20 2.21 -8.28
CA GLY A 140 3.63 2.98 -7.17
C GLY A 140 4.69 3.70 -6.35
N MET A 141 5.78 3.03 -5.97
CA MET A 141 6.90 3.64 -5.25
C MET A 141 7.55 4.78 -6.04
N ILE A 142 7.70 4.62 -7.37
CA ILE A 142 8.20 5.70 -8.23
C ILE A 142 7.21 6.88 -8.23
N CYS A 143 5.91 6.63 -8.34
CA CYS A 143 4.90 7.68 -8.26
C CYS A 143 4.93 8.41 -6.91
N PHE A 144 5.11 7.70 -5.80
CA PHE A 144 5.25 8.29 -4.47
C PHE A 144 6.51 9.15 -4.35
N PHE A 145 7.63 8.70 -4.90
CA PHE A 145 8.85 9.50 -4.98
C PHE A 145 8.63 10.80 -5.77
N ILE A 146 8.02 10.70 -6.95
CA ILE A 146 7.74 11.84 -7.81
C ILE A 146 6.74 12.81 -7.15
N ALA A 147 5.71 12.30 -6.49
CA ALA A 147 4.79 13.10 -5.70
C ALA A 147 5.50 13.80 -4.53
N GLY A 148 6.44 13.12 -3.86
CA GLY A 148 7.23 13.65 -2.76
C GLY A 148 8.16 14.79 -3.17
N ILE A 149 8.76 14.76 -4.36
CA ILE A 149 9.61 15.85 -4.86
C ILE A 149 8.81 17.00 -5.47
N THR A 150 7.69 16.71 -6.15
CA THR A 150 6.93 17.72 -6.91
C THR A 150 5.78 18.35 -6.12
N ASN A 151 5.37 17.73 -5.01
CA ASN A 151 4.14 18.05 -4.28
C ASN A 151 2.89 18.14 -5.18
N SER A 152 2.89 17.41 -6.29
CA SER A 152 1.85 17.51 -7.32
C SER A 152 1.26 16.14 -7.65
N TRP A 153 -0.02 15.97 -7.30
CA TRP A 153 -0.74 14.71 -7.51
C TRP A 153 -0.91 14.37 -9.00
N TRP A 154 -1.12 15.36 -9.86
CA TRP A 154 -1.36 15.12 -11.29
C TRP A 154 -0.08 14.69 -12.02
N ILE A 155 1.09 15.18 -11.62
CA ILE A 155 2.38 14.76 -12.19
C ILE A 155 2.64 13.28 -11.86
N ALA A 156 2.38 12.89 -10.62
CA ALA A 156 2.51 11.50 -10.19
C ALA A 156 1.52 10.58 -10.93
N LEU A 157 0.28 11.03 -11.17
CA LEU A 157 -0.69 10.28 -11.97
C LEU A 157 -0.26 10.08 -13.43
N LEU A 158 0.18 11.15 -14.10
CA LEU A 158 0.67 11.05 -15.48
C LEU A 158 1.90 10.14 -15.57
N THR A 159 2.82 10.26 -14.60
CA THR A 159 3.99 9.39 -14.51
C THR A 159 3.58 7.94 -14.35
N GLY A 160 2.62 7.64 -13.47
CA GLY A 160 2.08 6.31 -13.26
C GLY A 160 1.42 5.73 -14.51
N LEU A 161 0.61 6.50 -15.21
CA LEU A 161 -0.03 6.06 -16.46
C LEU A 161 1.00 5.72 -17.54
N VAL A 162 2.00 6.58 -17.73
CA VAL A 162 3.07 6.35 -18.70
C VAL A 162 3.89 5.12 -18.32
N LEU A 163 4.36 5.04 -17.08
CA LEU A 163 5.18 3.92 -16.60
C LEU A 163 4.44 2.59 -16.67
N MET A 164 3.18 2.53 -16.22
CA MET A 164 2.37 1.31 -16.30
C MET A 164 2.17 0.87 -17.75
N THR A 165 1.90 1.80 -18.67
CA THR A 165 1.72 1.47 -20.09
C THR A 165 3.02 0.95 -20.71
N VAL A 166 4.15 1.59 -20.42
CA VAL A 166 5.48 1.17 -20.91
C VAL A 166 5.84 -0.20 -20.35
N VAL A 167 5.68 -0.41 -19.05
CA VAL A 167 5.97 -1.69 -18.39
C VAL A 167 5.07 -2.79 -18.94
N ALA A 168 3.76 -2.55 -19.10
CA ALA A 168 2.85 -3.51 -19.71
C ALA A 168 3.26 -3.87 -21.15
N PHE A 169 3.65 -2.89 -21.95
CA PHE A 169 4.13 -3.12 -23.32
C PHE A 169 5.43 -3.94 -23.34
N LEU A 170 6.39 -3.61 -22.47
CA LEU A 170 7.66 -4.33 -22.35
C LEU A 170 7.45 -5.78 -21.89
N LEU A 171 6.63 -6.01 -20.86
CA LEU A 171 6.29 -7.35 -20.39
C LEU A 171 5.59 -8.17 -21.47
N THR A 172 4.65 -7.56 -22.20
CA THR A 172 3.98 -8.22 -23.33
C THR A 172 4.96 -8.57 -24.44
N LYS A 173 5.96 -7.72 -24.72
CA LYS A 173 6.95 -7.99 -25.77
C LYS A 173 7.97 -9.06 -25.36
N LEU A 174 8.33 -9.12 -24.07
CA LEU A 174 9.34 -10.06 -23.56
C LEU A 174 8.76 -11.44 -23.25
N TRP A 175 7.55 -11.49 -22.69
CA TRP A 175 6.91 -12.72 -22.22
C TRP A 175 5.56 -13.03 -22.86
N GLY A 176 5.05 -12.15 -23.72
CA GLY A 176 3.79 -12.41 -24.42
C GLY A 176 3.92 -13.60 -25.36
N GLN A 177 3.25 -14.68 -25.01
CA GLN A 177 3.01 -15.78 -25.93
C GLN A 177 1.76 -15.46 -26.76
N LYS A 178 1.79 -15.80 -28.04
CA LYS A 178 0.58 -15.74 -28.87
C LYS A 178 -0.41 -16.74 -28.28
N ILE A 179 -1.58 -16.26 -27.88
CA ILE A 179 -2.66 -17.13 -27.43
C ILE A 179 -2.94 -18.09 -28.60
N PRO A 180 -2.77 -19.42 -28.42
CA PRO A 180 -3.12 -20.36 -29.46
C PRO A 180 -4.61 -20.18 -29.73
N VAL A 181 -4.94 -19.83 -30.98
CA VAL A 181 -6.33 -19.77 -31.42
C VAL A 181 -6.81 -21.22 -31.40
N GLU A 182 -7.62 -21.55 -30.40
CA GLU A 182 -8.26 -22.86 -30.34
C GLU A 182 -9.17 -22.96 -31.57
N ASN A 183 -8.77 -23.79 -32.54
CA ASN A 183 -9.60 -24.10 -33.68
C ASN A 183 -10.86 -24.78 -33.11
N GLN A 184 -11.98 -24.05 -33.17
CA GLN A 184 -13.32 -24.57 -32.87
C GLN A 184 -13.61 -25.86 -33.63
#